data_AF-G9MV47-F1
#
_entry.id   AF-G9MV47-F1
#
_cell.length_a   1.000
_cell.length_b   1.000
_cell.length_c   1.000
_cell.angle_alpha   90.00
_cell.angle_beta   90.00
_cell.angle_gamma   90.00
#
_symmetry.space_group_name_H-M   'P 1'
#
loop_
_entity.id
_entity.type
_entity.pdbx_description
1 polymer ?
#
loop_
_entity_poly.entity_id
_entity_poly.type
_entity_poly.pdbx_seq_one_letter_code
_entity_poly.pdbx_strand_id
1 'polypeptide(L)'
;MEAFEAELAKATNLGNGDLLGAVAMVIDNNGNFLYRHAAGRQLLDTDLPPLDPDCTISLTSAGKFITNIAALQLVERGILMLDEPISKHIPEIEKCLIVEEVDKEIRLRSPIRGVTLRTLLLSTSGMGTPDTYRERFGSQNRVLPPDFPNDAHPLVKNQFTHLFFEPGEGFEYGWGIYCVQLLVERLGDKDRFFQYVDHHIFGALGMTASTYRPALVPHVWKRRLQMVERKVDTSTADGMACLVARDKETYGLTCSVSDLARLFGDIMSPDCKLLQRQEHRDLFFTPQLTPGSHAHLSLLAETTNYGFLLPLKQDVSHKVSWALTPPPVINWTAAGALVEEDGTLPGSGIPKGTVAFEGQPNIIWTMNREKGRMMLFGHPVAARL
;
A
#
# COMPACT_ATOMS: atom_id res chain seq x y z
N MET A 1 -20.73 15.78 -8.85
CA MET A 1 -21.17 14.61 -8.06
C MET A 1 -22.10 13.74 -8.88
N GLU A 2 -23.24 14.26 -9.36
CA GLU A 2 -24.22 13.48 -10.15
C GLU A 2 -23.62 12.71 -11.34
N ALA A 3 -22.77 13.36 -12.17
CA ALA A 3 -22.13 12.67 -13.29
C ALA A 3 -21.22 11.50 -12.85
N PHE A 4 -20.50 11.66 -11.74
CA PHE A 4 -19.66 10.59 -11.18
C PHE A 4 -20.52 9.44 -10.63
N GLU A 5 -21.57 9.75 -9.88
CA GLU A 5 -22.48 8.74 -9.33
C GLU A 5 -23.22 7.98 -10.44
N ALA A 6 -23.60 8.65 -11.53
CA ALA A 6 -24.22 8.02 -12.70
C ALA A 6 -23.25 7.06 -13.41
N GLU A 7 -22.00 7.45 -13.62
CA GLU A 7 -20.98 6.56 -14.19
C GLU A 7 -20.69 5.37 -13.26
N LEU A 8 -20.63 5.60 -11.95
CA LEU A 8 -20.41 4.52 -10.98
C LEU A 8 -21.59 3.54 -10.95
N ALA A 9 -22.82 4.03 -11.01
CA ALA A 9 -24.02 3.20 -11.10
C ALA A 9 -24.04 2.38 -12.39
N LYS A 10 -23.60 2.96 -13.51
CA LYS A 10 -23.46 2.25 -14.80
C LYS A 10 -22.39 1.16 -14.74
N ALA A 11 -21.23 1.46 -14.15
CA ALA A 11 -20.12 0.51 -14.02
C ALA A 11 -20.41 -0.63 -13.03
N THR A 12 -21.29 -0.39 -12.04
CA THR A 12 -21.69 -1.41 -11.05
C THR A 12 -23.00 -2.12 -11.41
N ASN A 13 -23.56 -1.84 -12.60
CA ASN A 13 -24.71 -2.56 -13.10
C ASN A 13 -24.30 -3.97 -13.57
N LEU A 14 -24.94 -4.99 -13.01
CA LEU A 14 -24.64 -6.41 -13.27
C LEU A 14 -24.70 -6.78 -14.75
N GLY A 15 -25.54 -6.11 -15.55
CA GLY A 15 -25.66 -6.36 -16.99
C GLY A 15 -24.38 -6.06 -17.79
N ASN A 16 -23.50 -5.22 -17.25
CA ASN A 16 -22.24 -4.83 -17.90
C ASN A 16 -21.05 -5.66 -17.42
N GLY A 17 -21.16 -6.34 -16.27
CA GLY A 17 -20.10 -7.19 -15.72
C GLY A 17 -18.83 -6.44 -15.29
N ASP A 18 -18.87 -5.11 -15.18
CA ASP A 18 -17.67 -4.30 -14.98
C ASP A 18 -17.19 -4.31 -13.52
N LEU A 19 -18.06 -3.97 -12.56
CA LEU A 19 -17.73 -3.91 -11.14
C LEU A 19 -18.82 -4.58 -10.29
N LEU A 20 -18.43 -5.29 -9.22
CA LEU A 20 -19.38 -5.79 -8.22
C LEU A 20 -20.01 -4.63 -7.43
N GLY A 21 -19.14 -3.75 -6.93
CA GLY A 21 -19.50 -2.61 -6.12
C GLY A 21 -18.29 -1.72 -5.92
N ALA A 22 -18.54 -0.46 -5.58
CA ALA A 22 -17.50 0.53 -5.39
C ALA A 22 -17.91 1.53 -4.31
N VAL A 23 -16.92 2.05 -3.59
CA VAL A 23 -17.11 3.06 -2.54
C VAL A 23 -16.18 4.24 -2.77
N ALA A 24 -16.70 5.44 -2.53
CA ALA A 24 -15.98 6.69 -2.61
C ALA A 24 -16.24 7.51 -1.35
N MET A 25 -15.20 8.12 -0.78
CA MET A 25 -15.33 9.09 0.29
C MET A 25 -14.37 10.26 0.11
N VAL A 26 -14.79 11.42 0.63
CA VAL A 26 -13.93 12.58 0.86
C VAL A 26 -14.20 13.06 2.28
N ILE A 27 -13.14 13.30 3.05
CA ILE A 27 -13.22 13.81 4.42
C ILE A 27 -12.43 15.11 4.58
N ASP A 28 -12.78 15.88 5.60
CA ASP A 28 -11.99 17.02 6.08
C ASP A 28 -10.88 16.60 7.08
N ASN A 29 -10.13 17.58 7.59
CA ASN A 29 -9.07 17.37 8.59
C ASN A 29 -9.55 16.85 9.94
N ASN A 30 -10.85 16.93 10.23
CA ASN A 30 -11.43 16.44 11.47
C ASN A 30 -11.99 15.01 11.30
N GLY A 31 -11.85 14.42 10.12
CA GLY A 31 -12.44 13.13 9.80
C GLY A 31 -13.94 13.18 9.49
N ASN A 32 -14.51 14.37 9.27
CA ASN A 32 -15.91 14.50 8.89
C ASN A 32 -16.08 14.20 7.41
N PHE A 33 -17.10 13.42 7.06
CA PHE A 33 -17.46 13.16 5.67
C PHE A 33 -17.97 14.43 4.99
N LEU A 34 -17.24 14.87 3.96
CA LEU A 34 -17.70 15.86 2.99
C LEU A 34 -18.45 15.19 1.82
N TYR A 35 -18.05 13.95 1.52
CA TYR A 35 -18.71 13.09 0.55
C TYR A 35 -18.56 11.63 0.97
N ARG A 36 -19.61 10.84 0.74
CA ARG A 36 -19.63 9.42 1.00
C ARG A 36 -20.70 8.77 0.13
N HIS A 37 -20.29 7.88 -0.75
CA HIS A 37 -21.20 7.22 -1.68
C HIS A 37 -20.72 5.80 -1.96
N ALA A 38 -21.68 4.89 -2.15
CA ALA A 38 -21.41 3.55 -2.63
C ALA A 38 -22.46 3.16 -3.68
N ALA A 39 -22.01 2.38 -4.66
CA ALA A 39 -22.86 1.84 -5.71
C ALA A 39 -22.56 0.35 -5.92
N GLY A 40 -23.54 -0.36 -6.48
CA GLY A 40 -23.47 -1.81 -6.69
C GLY A 40 -23.83 -2.60 -5.44
N ARG A 41 -23.18 -3.76 -5.30
CA ARG A 41 -23.53 -4.78 -4.32
C ARG A 41 -22.33 -5.16 -3.48
N GLN A 42 -22.64 -5.69 -2.31
CA GLN A 42 -21.61 -6.11 -1.37
C GLN A 42 -21.04 -7.50 -1.71
N LEU A 43 -21.90 -8.45 -2.10
CA LEU A 43 -21.54 -9.80 -2.52
C LEU A 43 -22.13 -10.10 -3.91
N LEU A 44 -21.57 -11.06 -4.62
CA LEU A 44 -22.05 -11.55 -5.92
C LEU A 44 -23.47 -12.15 -5.86
N ASP A 45 -23.89 -12.59 -4.68
CA ASP A 45 -25.24 -13.09 -4.43
C ASP A 45 -26.29 -11.98 -4.66
N THR A 46 -27.25 -12.24 -5.53
CA THR A 46 -28.15 -11.24 -6.09
C THR A 46 -29.33 -10.86 -5.21
N ASP A 47 -29.55 -11.55 -4.09
CA ASP A 47 -30.71 -11.29 -3.20
C ASP A 47 -30.38 -10.35 -2.03
N LEU A 48 -29.16 -9.79 -2.03
CA LEU A 48 -28.66 -8.96 -0.95
C LEU A 48 -28.90 -7.45 -1.16
N PRO A 49 -28.95 -6.67 -0.06
CA PRO A 49 -29.15 -5.23 -0.14
C PRO A 49 -28.02 -4.52 -0.92
N PRO A 50 -28.27 -3.28 -1.39
CA PRO A 50 -27.24 -2.43 -1.97
C PRO A 50 -26.00 -2.31 -1.08
N LEU A 51 -24.85 -2.00 -1.69
CA LEU A 51 -23.61 -1.79 -0.95
C LEU A 51 -23.77 -0.66 0.07
N ASP A 52 -23.51 -0.97 1.35
CA ASP A 52 -23.46 0.02 2.42
C ASP A 52 -22.25 0.96 2.18
N PRO A 53 -22.43 2.30 2.20
CA PRO A 53 -21.33 3.24 2.17
C PRO A 53 -20.35 3.13 3.36
N ASP A 54 -20.72 2.41 4.42
CA ASP A 54 -19.86 1.97 5.53
C ASP A 54 -19.44 0.51 5.44
N CYS A 55 -19.41 -0.07 4.25
CA CYS A 55 -18.81 -1.39 4.04
C CYS A 55 -17.36 -1.44 4.56
N THR A 56 -16.89 -2.66 4.78
CA THR A 56 -15.48 -2.90 5.08
C THR A 56 -14.75 -3.26 3.79
N ILE A 57 -13.57 -2.69 3.59
CA ILE A 57 -12.76 -2.91 2.39
C ILE A 57 -11.41 -3.48 2.80
N SER A 58 -10.91 -4.46 2.03
CA SER A 58 -9.54 -4.93 2.16
C SER A 58 -8.61 -3.90 1.55
N LEU A 59 -7.68 -3.38 2.35
CA LEU A 59 -6.75 -2.35 1.89
C LEU A 59 -5.52 -2.94 1.21
N THR A 60 -5.16 -4.17 1.53
CA THR A 60 -3.89 -4.78 1.12
C THR A 60 -2.70 -3.80 1.33
N SER A 61 -1.97 -3.46 0.27
CA SER A 61 -0.89 -2.49 0.24
C SER A 61 -1.32 -1.06 0.59
N ALA A 62 -2.57 -0.65 0.31
CA ALA A 62 -3.07 0.67 0.68
C ALA A 62 -3.01 0.91 2.20
N GLY A 63 -2.88 -0.15 3.00
CA GLY A 63 -2.75 -0.12 4.45
C GLY A 63 -1.32 0.00 5.00
N LYS A 64 -0.28 0.07 4.15
CA LYS A 64 1.12 0.08 4.59
C LYS A 64 1.44 1.22 5.55
N PHE A 65 0.84 2.40 5.35
CA PHE A 65 1.05 3.55 6.23
C PHE A 65 0.66 3.25 7.70
N ILE A 66 -0.30 2.35 7.96
CA ILE A 66 -0.65 1.92 9.34
C ILE A 66 0.50 1.15 9.99
N THR A 67 1.18 0.30 9.23
CA THR A 67 2.36 -0.41 9.70
C THR A 67 3.49 0.57 10.02
N ASN A 68 3.63 1.62 9.20
CA ASN A 68 4.62 2.66 9.39
C ASN A 68 4.30 3.52 10.64
N ILE A 69 3.03 3.84 10.88
CA ILE A 69 2.58 4.48 12.14
C ILE A 69 2.97 3.62 13.34
N ALA A 70 2.72 2.30 13.29
CA ALA A 70 3.06 1.39 14.39
C ALA A 70 4.56 1.39 14.72
N ALA A 71 5.42 1.40 13.69
CA ALA A 71 6.86 1.49 13.90
C ALA A 71 7.29 2.87 14.44
N LEU A 72 6.69 3.95 13.95
CA LEU A 72 6.97 5.31 14.43
C LEU A 72 6.50 5.54 15.88
N GLN A 73 5.45 4.85 16.34
CA GLN A 73 5.10 4.82 17.77
C GLN A 73 6.23 4.26 18.64
N LEU A 74 6.99 3.27 18.14
CA LEU A 74 8.17 2.75 18.85
C LEU A 74 9.34 3.72 18.79
N VAL A 75 9.45 4.52 17.72
CA VAL A 75 10.41 5.62 17.63
C VAL A 75 10.10 6.72 18.65
N GLU A 76 8.83 7.10 18.82
CA GLU A 76 8.43 8.09 19.84
C GLU A 76 8.75 7.66 21.27
N ARG A 77 8.67 6.34 21.53
CA ARG A 77 9.04 5.72 22.81
C ARG A 77 10.56 5.54 22.98
N GLY A 78 11.37 5.86 21.96
CA GLY A 78 12.82 5.67 21.98
C GLY A 78 13.28 4.20 21.94
N ILE A 79 12.39 3.28 21.55
CA ILE A 79 12.67 1.85 21.43
C ILE A 79 13.34 1.54 20.09
N LEU A 80 12.94 2.27 19.04
CA LEU A 80 13.53 2.22 17.70
C LEU A 80 14.11 3.57 17.32
N MET A 81 15.11 3.57 16.44
CA MET A 81 15.65 4.75 15.82
C MET A 81 15.47 4.65 14.30
N LEU A 82 15.19 5.78 13.64
CA LEU A 82 15.00 5.82 12.19
C LEU A 82 16.25 5.42 11.43
N ASP A 83 17.42 5.85 11.92
CA ASP A 83 18.69 5.83 11.18
C ASP A 83 19.72 4.84 11.74
N GLU A 84 19.35 4.04 12.75
CA GLU A 84 20.20 2.95 13.22
C GLU A 84 19.99 1.66 12.39
N PRO A 85 21.04 0.86 12.16
CA PRO A 85 20.90 -0.45 11.54
C PRO A 85 19.94 -1.36 12.31
N ILE A 86 19.00 -1.97 11.60
CA ILE A 86 18.00 -2.85 12.21
C ILE A 86 18.56 -4.21 12.62
N SER A 87 19.79 -4.55 12.23
CA SER A 87 20.41 -5.85 12.52
C SER A 87 20.57 -6.14 14.01
N LYS A 88 20.58 -5.10 14.85
CA LYS A 88 20.47 -5.22 16.32
C LYS A 88 19.17 -5.93 16.77
N HIS A 89 18.09 -5.80 16.00
CA HIS A 89 16.77 -6.32 16.31
C HIS A 89 16.35 -7.45 15.36
N ILE A 90 16.89 -7.45 14.14
CA ILE A 90 16.69 -8.46 13.10
C ILE A 90 18.05 -8.90 12.56
N PRO A 91 18.83 -9.70 13.33
CA PRO A 91 20.15 -10.15 12.90
C PRO A 91 20.12 -10.95 11.59
N GLU A 92 18.97 -11.55 11.26
CA GLU A 92 18.79 -12.25 9.98
C GLU A 92 18.97 -11.35 8.77
N ILE A 93 18.77 -10.03 8.89
CA ILE A 93 18.96 -9.07 7.78
C ILE A 93 20.40 -9.07 7.26
N GLU A 94 21.39 -9.51 8.05
CA GLU A 94 22.80 -9.61 7.62
C GLU A 94 23.01 -10.70 6.55
N LYS A 95 22.04 -11.61 6.39
CA LYS A 95 22.04 -12.59 5.28
C LYS A 95 21.49 -12.00 3.97
N CYS A 96 20.82 -10.85 4.03
CA CYS A 96 20.32 -10.13 2.86
C CYS A 96 21.46 -9.35 2.18
N LEU A 97 22.25 -10.07 1.38
CA LEU A 97 23.35 -9.53 0.55
C LEU A 97 22.83 -8.74 -0.67
N ILE A 98 23.66 -7.88 -1.25
CA ILE A 98 23.40 -7.20 -2.53
C ILE A 98 23.69 -8.15 -3.69
N VAL A 99 22.78 -8.20 -4.66
CA VAL A 99 22.92 -8.94 -5.90
C VAL A 99 23.56 -8.08 -6.97
N GLU A 100 24.65 -8.56 -7.56
CA GLU A 100 25.33 -7.92 -8.68
C GLU A 100 25.40 -8.89 -9.86
N GLU A 101 25.10 -8.40 -11.07
CA GLU A 101 25.31 -9.17 -12.30
C GLU A 101 26.53 -8.59 -13.02
N VAL A 102 27.61 -9.36 -13.07
CA VAL A 102 28.88 -8.99 -13.73
C VAL A 102 29.20 -10.06 -14.75
N ASP A 103 29.32 -9.68 -16.02
CA ASP A 103 29.57 -10.61 -17.14
C ASP A 103 28.55 -11.77 -17.22
N LYS A 104 27.28 -11.49 -16.90
CA LYS A 104 26.14 -12.45 -16.81
C LYS A 104 26.21 -13.44 -15.63
N GLU A 105 27.22 -13.32 -14.78
CA GLU A 105 27.37 -14.09 -13.55
C GLU A 105 26.82 -13.33 -12.36
N ILE A 106 26.04 -14.03 -11.52
CA ILE A 106 25.50 -13.45 -10.28
C ILE A 106 26.56 -13.51 -9.19
N ARG A 107 26.83 -12.37 -8.58
CA ARG A 107 27.68 -12.23 -7.40
C ARG A 107 26.86 -11.66 -6.25
N LEU A 108 27.17 -12.11 -5.05
CA LEU A 108 26.59 -11.59 -3.83
C LEU A 108 27.68 -10.90 -3.01
N ARG A 109 27.38 -9.71 -2.50
CA ARG A 109 28.28 -9.00 -1.59
C ARG A 109 27.52 -8.40 -0.42
N SER A 110 28.18 -8.24 0.72
CA SER A 110 27.59 -7.52 1.85
C SER A 110 27.35 -6.05 1.49
N PRO A 111 26.24 -5.46 1.95
CA PRO A 111 26.04 -4.02 1.85
C PRO A 111 27.06 -3.29 2.73
N ILE A 112 27.49 -2.10 2.29
CA ILE A 112 28.40 -1.24 3.07
C ILE A 112 27.63 -0.56 4.21
N ARG A 113 26.35 -0.20 3.95
CA ARG A 113 25.44 0.38 4.93
C ARG A 113 24.42 -0.66 5.39
N GLY A 114 24.14 -0.67 6.70
CA GLY A 114 23.04 -1.47 7.23
C GLY A 114 21.68 -0.95 6.77
N VAL A 115 20.71 -1.85 6.62
CA VAL A 115 19.30 -1.48 6.43
C VAL A 115 18.81 -0.79 7.71
N THR A 116 18.13 0.36 7.58
CA THR A 116 17.58 1.13 8.71
C THR A 116 16.05 1.14 8.63
N LEU A 117 15.38 1.55 9.71
CA LEU A 117 13.94 1.74 9.66
C LEU A 117 13.57 2.77 8.57
N ARG A 118 14.31 3.87 8.44
CA ARG A 118 14.06 4.89 7.41
C ARG A 118 14.10 4.30 6.01
N THR A 119 15.09 3.47 5.67
CA THR A 119 15.16 2.90 4.32
C THR A 119 14.03 1.90 4.04
N LEU A 120 13.51 1.23 5.07
CA LEU A 120 12.31 0.38 4.95
C LEU A 120 11.04 1.21 4.72
N LEU A 121 10.83 2.28 5.49
CA LEU A 121 9.65 3.16 5.37
C LEU A 121 9.57 3.85 4.00
N LEU A 122 10.72 4.11 3.38
CA LEU A 122 10.84 4.86 2.14
C LEU A 122 11.02 4.01 0.88
N SER A 123 10.94 2.68 0.98
CA SER A 123 11.19 1.77 -0.14
C SER A 123 12.59 1.97 -0.78
N THR A 124 13.58 2.32 0.05
CA THR A 124 14.99 2.51 -0.36
C THR A 124 15.95 1.50 0.28
N SER A 125 15.43 0.43 0.88
CA SER A 125 16.26 -0.63 1.49
C SER A 125 16.96 -1.52 0.46
N GLY A 126 16.48 -1.56 -0.78
CA GLY A 126 16.94 -2.47 -1.82
C GLY A 126 16.21 -3.82 -1.85
N MET A 127 15.36 -4.12 -0.87
CA MET A 127 14.63 -5.38 -0.80
C MET A 127 13.52 -5.45 -1.86
N GLY A 128 13.63 -6.39 -2.79
CA GLY A 128 12.66 -6.61 -3.87
C GLY A 128 11.54 -7.59 -3.53
N THR A 129 10.86 -8.07 -4.57
CA THR A 129 9.82 -9.11 -4.54
C THR A 129 10.19 -10.24 -5.50
N PRO A 130 9.62 -11.45 -5.37
CA PRO A 130 9.86 -12.54 -6.32
C PRO A 130 9.56 -12.17 -7.77
N ASP A 131 8.62 -11.25 -8.00
CA ASP A 131 8.27 -10.77 -9.33
C ASP A 131 9.34 -9.81 -9.86
N THR A 132 9.83 -8.87 -9.04
CA THR A 132 10.90 -7.95 -9.47
C THR A 132 12.24 -8.65 -9.64
N TYR A 133 12.49 -9.72 -8.89
CA TYR A 133 13.57 -10.66 -9.16
C TYR A 133 13.43 -11.38 -10.50
N ARG A 134 12.21 -11.86 -10.83
CA ARG A 134 11.94 -12.51 -12.12
C ARG A 134 12.10 -11.53 -13.28
N GLU A 135 11.63 -10.29 -13.13
CA GLU A 135 11.78 -9.25 -14.14
C GLU A 135 13.25 -8.90 -14.40
N ARG A 136 14.07 -8.76 -13.35
CA ARG A 136 15.48 -8.37 -13.48
C ARG A 136 16.39 -9.50 -13.97
N PHE A 137 16.15 -10.74 -13.51
CA PHE A 137 17.08 -11.86 -13.77
C PHE A 137 16.49 -12.97 -14.66
N GLY A 138 15.21 -12.93 -15.00
CA GLY A 138 14.52 -13.87 -15.89
C GLY A 138 14.05 -15.16 -15.19
N SER A 139 14.95 -15.90 -14.56
CA SER A 139 14.63 -17.15 -13.83
C SER A 139 14.87 -16.99 -12.33
N GLN A 140 13.92 -17.44 -11.52
CA GLN A 140 14.00 -17.40 -10.06
C GLN A 140 15.19 -18.19 -9.50
N ASN A 141 15.76 -19.13 -10.27
CA ASN A 141 16.87 -19.95 -9.82
C ASN A 141 18.25 -19.32 -10.07
N ARG A 142 18.33 -18.16 -10.75
CA ARG A 142 19.63 -17.48 -10.97
C ARG A 142 20.17 -16.83 -9.72
N VAL A 143 19.30 -16.37 -8.83
CA VAL A 143 19.68 -15.81 -7.53
C VAL A 143 19.14 -16.73 -6.46
N LEU A 144 20.04 -17.43 -5.76
CA LEU A 144 19.64 -18.23 -4.61
C LEU A 144 19.08 -17.31 -3.52
N PRO A 145 18.01 -17.70 -2.80
CA PRO A 145 17.49 -16.90 -1.70
C PRO A 145 18.52 -16.83 -0.55
N PRO A 146 18.40 -15.82 0.33
CA PRO A 146 19.24 -15.76 1.51
C PRO A 146 19.12 -17.05 2.36
N ASP A 147 20.26 -17.56 2.81
CA ASP A 147 20.31 -18.75 3.67
C ASP A 147 20.06 -18.37 5.14
N PHE A 148 18.85 -18.65 5.60
CA PHE A 148 18.40 -18.36 6.96
C PHE A 148 18.41 -19.60 7.86
N PRO A 149 18.66 -19.44 9.17
CA PRO A 149 18.50 -20.53 10.14
C PRO A 149 17.10 -21.19 10.08
N ASN A 150 17.03 -22.48 10.36
CA ASN A 150 15.77 -23.23 10.32
C ASN A 150 14.70 -22.68 11.29
N ASP A 151 15.16 -22.18 12.44
CA ASP A 151 14.36 -21.56 13.50
C ASP A 151 14.06 -20.07 13.27
N ALA A 152 14.53 -19.49 12.16
CA ALA A 152 14.22 -18.11 11.80
C ALA A 152 12.70 -17.88 11.69
N HIS A 153 12.29 -16.65 12.00
CA HIS A 153 10.89 -16.26 12.00
C HIS A 153 10.24 -16.50 10.62
N PRO A 154 8.96 -16.93 10.53
CA PRO A 154 8.31 -17.18 9.24
C PRO A 154 8.34 -16.00 8.27
N LEU A 155 8.21 -14.76 8.76
CA LEU A 155 8.36 -13.57 7.90
C LEU A 155 9.76 -13.47 7.28
N VAL A 156 10.81 -13.80 8.02
CA VAL A 156 12.19 -13.81 7.50
C VAL A 156 12.28 -14.86 6.39
N LYS A 157 11.92 -16.11 6.70
CA LYS A 157 12.06 -17.23 5.76
C LYS A 157 11.26 -17.05 4.47
N ASN A 158 10.09 -16.44 4.56
CA ASN A 158 9.15 -16.38 3.44
C ASN A 158 9.17 -15.05 2.68
N GLN A 159 9.63 -13.96 3.30
CA GLN A 159 9.47 -12.61 2.75
C GLN A 159 10.77 -11.82 2.61
N PHE A 160 11.87 -12.25 3.23
CA PHE A 160 13.12 -11.51 3.10
C PHE A 160 13.84 -11.95 1.83
N THR A 161 14.37 -10.98 1.09
CA THR A 161 15.12 -11.21 -0.14
C THR A 161 16.51 -10.60 -0.02
N HIS A 162 17.38 -10.92 -0.97
CA HIS A 162 18.60 -10.14 -1.19
C HIS A 162 18.25 -8.69 -1.59
N LEU A 163 19.24 -7.81 -1.64
CA LEU A 163 19.07 -6.40 -1.96
C LEU A 163 19.51 -6.13 -3.40
N PHE A 164 18.87 -5.19 -4.09
CA PHE A 164 19.27 -4.78 -5.43
C PHE A 164 20.33 -3.69 -5.46
N PHE A 165 20.48 -2.94 -4.37
CA PHE A 165 21.39 -1.79 -4.28
C PHE A 165 21.72 -1.52 -2.81
N GLU A 166 22.71 -0.64 -2.59
CA GLU A 166 23.05 -0.15 -1.25
C GLU A 166 21.85 0.54 -0.60
N PRO A 167 21.49 0.21 0.66
CA PRO A 167 20.39 0.88 1.35
C PRO A 167 20.53 2.41 1.29
N GLY A 168 19.51 3.07 0.74
CA GLY A 168 19.44 4.52 0.51
C GLY A 168 19.89 5.01 -0.87
N GLU A 169 20.47 4.17 -1.73
CA GLU A 169 20.99 4.56 -3.06
C GLU A 169 20.08 4.19 -4.23
N GLY A 170 18.85 3.79 -3.95
CA GLY A 170 17.91 3.40 -4.97
C GLY A 170 16.49 3.41 -4.44
N PHE A 171 15.56 3.13 -5.34
CA PHE A 171 14.16 2.96 -5.01
C PHE A 171 13.69 1.62 -5.58
N GLU A 172 13.02 0.84 -4.73
CA GLU A 172 12.40 -0.43 -5.09
C GLU A 172 11.21 -0.63 -4.16
N TYR A 173 10.01 -0.58 -4.73
CA TYR A 173 8.82 -0.94 -3.99
C TYR A 173 8.74 -2.46 -3.80
N GLY A 174 9.26 -2.92 -2.66
CA GLY A 174 9.31 -4.35 -2.35
C GLY A 174 8.84 -4.72 -0.96
N TRP A 175 9.38 -5.83 -0.47
CA TRP A 175 8.90 -6.53 0.71
C TRP A 175 9.49 -6.05 2.04
N GLY A 176 10.17 -4.89 2.03
CA GLY A 176 10.69 -4.24 3.25
C GLY A 176 9.64 -4.00 4.34
N ILE A 177 8.35 -3.88 3.98
CA ILE A 177 7.27 -3.72 4.96
C ILE A 177 7.18 -4.89 5.95
N TYR A 178 7.54 -6.11 5.55
CA TYR A 178 7.50 -7.28 6.44
C TYR A 178 8.63 -7.22 7.49
N CYS A 179 9.74 -6.55 7.17
CA CYS A 179 10.75 -6.21 8.17
C CYS A 179 10.18 -5.24 9.21
N VAL A 180 9.42 -4.23 8.77
CA VAL A 180 8.76 -3.26 9.68
C VAL A 180 7.75 -3.96 10.59
N GLN A 181 6.94 -4.87 10.06
CA GLN A 181 6.02 -5.68 10.88
C GLN A 181 6.76 -6.52 11.92
N LEU A 182 7.87 -7.15 11.54
CA LEU A 182 8.68 -7.96 12.45
C LEU A 182 9.37 -7.11 13.52
N LEU A 183 9.82 -5.89 13.19
CA LEU A 183 10.35 -4.94 14.18
C LEU A 183 9.28 -4.62 15.24
N VAL A 184 8.06 -4.31 14.79
CA VAL A 184 6.94 -4.03 15.69
C VAL A 184 6.57 -5.26 16.52
N GLU A 185 6.57 -6.46 15.95
CA GLU A 185 6.31 -7.70 16.70
C GLU A 185 7.39 -7.96 17.76
N ARG A 186 8.68 -7.79 17.43
CA ARG A 186 9.78 -8.06 18.37
C ARG A 186 9.89 -7.03 19.49
N LEU A 187 9.45 -5.79 19.25
CA LEU A 187 9.74 -4.65 20.13
C LEU A 187 8.49 -3.99 20.71
N GLY A 188 7.31 -4.32 20.21
CA GLY A 188 6.05 -3.66 20.53
C GLY A 188 5.28 -4.25 21.70
N ASP A 189 5.90 -4.93 22.65
CA ASP A 189 5.23 -5.49 23.85
C ASP A 189 4.07 -6.49 23.62
N LYS A 190 3.87 -6.94 22.37
CA LYS A 190 2.85 -7.93 21.98
C LYS A 190 3.50 -9.12 21.29
N ASP A 191 2.85 -10.28 21.34
CA ASP A 191 3.36 -11.49 20.70
C ASP A 191 3.26 -11.45 19.17
N ARG A 192 2.33 -10.64 18.62
CA ARG A 192 2.05 -10.54 17.19
C ARG A 192 1.82 -9.11 16.75
N PHE A 193 2.28 -8.79 15.53
CA PHE A 193 2.06 -7.47 14.92
C PHE A 193 0.60 -7.00 14.95
N PHE A 194 -0.37 -7.85 14.59
CA PHE A 194 -1.78 -7.43 14.57
C PHE A 194 -2.32 -7.06 15.96
N GLN A 195 -1.83 -7.68 17.04
CA GLN A 195 -2.24 -7.35 18.40
C GLN A 195 -1.75 -5.95 18.79
N TYR A 196 -0.57 -5.57 18.30
CA TYR A 196 -0.05 -4.21 18.47
C TYR A 196 -0.98 -3.19 17.81
N VAL A 197 -1.32 -3.41 16.54
CA VAL A 197 -2.21 -2.50 15.80
C VAL A 197 -3.61 -2.46 16.42
N ASP A 198 -4.19 -3.62 16.77
CA ASP A 198 -5.51 -3.70 17.40
C ASP A 198 -5.56 -2.85 18.69
N HIS A 199 -4.49 -2.85 19.49
CA HIS A 199 -4.44 -2.11 20.76
C HIS A 199 -4.03 -0.64 20.58
N HIS A 200 -2.87 -0.38 19.98
CA HIS A 200 -2.22 0.94 19.96
C HIS A 200 -2.70 1.85 18.82
N ILE A 201 -3.45 1.32 17.85
CA ILE A 201 -3.99 2.10 16.74
C ILE A 201 -5.52 2.00 16.74
N PHE A 202 -6.07 0.80 16.54
CA PHE A 202 -7.52 0.65 16.41
C PHE A 202 -8.23 0.95 17.72
N GLY A 203 -7.75 0.42 18.84
CA GLY A 203 -8.26 0.72 20.18
C GLY A 203 -8.16 2.21 20.52
N ALA A 204 -7.02 2.83 20.23
CA ALA A 204 -6.77 4.26 20.51
C ALA A 204 -7.74 5.20 19.76
N LEU A 205 -8.17 4.81 18.56
CA LEU A 205 -9.09 5.59 17.73
C LEU A 205 -10.55 5.08 17.76
N GLY A 206 -10.84 4.00 18.49
CA GLY A 206 -12.17 3.38 18.51
C GLY A 206 -12.58 2.74 17.17
N MET A 207 -11.61 2.24 16.39
CA MET A 207 -11.84 1.59 15.10
C MET A 207 -12.32 0.15 15.28
N THR A 208 -13.59 -0.02 15.65
CA THR A 208 -14.16 -1.32 16.04
C THR A 208 -14.52 -2.24 14.87
N ALA A 209 -14.49 -1.74 13.63
CA ALA A 209 -14.76 -2.48 12.40
C ALA A 209 -13.52 -2.57 11.49
N SER A 210 -12.33 -2.63 12.10
CA SER A 210 -11.04 -2.77 11.43
C SER A 210 -10.21 -3.90 12.04
N THR A 211 -9.59 -4.74 11.22
CA THR A 211 -8.77 -5.86 11.69
C THR A 211 -7.86 -6.43 10.59
N TYR A 212 -6.75 -7.05 10.99
CA TYR A 212 -5.92 -7.89 10.11
C TYR A 212 -6.43 -9.33 9.96
N ARG A 213 -7.47 -9.71 10.70
CA ARG A 213 -8.03 -11.08 10.71
C ARG A 213 -9.54 -11.05 10.42
N PRO A 214 -9.98 -10.50 9.26
CA PRO A 214 -11.39 -10.21 9.00
C PRO A 214 -12.27 -11.46 9.07
N ALA A 215 -11.80 -12.61 8.59
CA ALA A 215 -12.54 -13.87 8.65
C ALA A 215 -12.84 -14.37 10.09
N LEU A 216 -12.08 -13.89 11.09
CA LEU A 216 -12.28 -14.23 12.51
C LEU A 216 -13.15 -13.21 13.25
N VAL A 217 -13.60 -12.15 12.58
CA VAL A 217 -14.37 -11.05 13.17
C VAL A 217 -15.71 -10.94 12.43
N PRO A 218 -16.78 -11.63 12.87
CA PRO A 218 -18.01 -11.82 12.09
C PRO A 218 -18.68 -10.53 11.62
N HIS A 219 -18.71 -9.47 12.46
CA HIS A 219 -19.34 -8.20 12.07
C HIS A 219 -18.54 -7.43 11.01
N VAL A 220 -17.21 -7.57 10.99
CA VAL A 220 -16.35 -7.03 9.91
C VAL A 220 -16.55 -7.86 8.65
N TRP A 221 -16.49 -9.19 8.75
CA TRP A 221 -16.61 -10.09 7.60
C TRP A 221 -17.95 -9.95 6.88
N LYS A 222 -19.04 -9.80 7.64
CA LYS A 222 -20.40 -9.65 7.10
C LYS A 222 -20.58 -8.34 6.34
N ARG A 223 -19.79 -7.30 6.61
CA ARG A 223 -19.85 -5.98 5.97
C ARG A 223 -18.86 -5.83 4.81
N ARG A 224 -18.05 -6.86 4.53
CA ARG A 224 -16.97 -6.76 3.55
C ARG A 224 -17.53 -6.58 2.16
N LEU A 225 -16.99 -5.62 1.42
CA LEU A 225 -17.09 -5.57 -0.02
C LEU A 225 -16.26 -6.73 -0.58
N GLN A 226 -16.93 -7.75 -1.11
CA GLN A 226 -16.32 -9.02 -1.51
C GLN A 226 -15.30 -8.82 -2.63
N MET A 227 -14.13 -9.41 -2.44
CA MET A 227 -13.08 -9.53 -3.45
C MET A 227 -13.54 -10.45 -4.56
N VAL A 228 -13.47 -9.93 -5.78
CA VAL A 228 -13.80 -10.66 -7.00
C VAL A 228 -12.67 -10.53 -8.00
N GLU A 229 -12.60 -11.45 -8.95
CA GLU A 229 -11.73 -11.34 -10.11
C GLU A 229 -12.55 -11.45 -11.39
N ARG A 230 -12.05 -10.83 -12.46
CA ARG A 230 -12.65 -10.94 -13.79
C ARG A 230 -12.15 -12.21 -14.48
N LYS A 231 -13.06 -13.11 -14.84
CA LYS A 231 -12.77 -14.33 -15.59
C LYS A 231 -13.42 -14.27 -16.97
N VAL A 232 -12.64 -14.48 -18.01
CA VAL A 232 -13.14 -14.62 -19.39
C VAL A 232 -13.65 -16.04 -19.57
N ASP A 233 -14.91 -16.20 -19.96
CA ASP A 233 -15.45 -17.50 -20.34
C ASP A 233 -15.04 -17.83 -21.78
N THR A 234 -13.98 -18.62 -21.92
CA THR A 234 -13.46 -19.09 -23.21
C THR A 234 -14.35 -20.14 -23.89
N SER A 235 -15.45 -20.56 -23.26
CA SER A 235 -16.40 -21.52 -23.84
C SER A 235 -17.52 -20.88 -24.67
N THR A 236 -17.66 -19.55 -24.61
CA THR A 236 -18.59 -18.78 -25.45
C THR A 236 -17.84 -18.10 -26.60
N ALA A 237 -18.45 -18.06 -27.79
CA ALA A 237 -17.84 -17.46 -28.99
C ALA A 237 -17.53 -15.95 -28.82
N ASP A 238 -18.22 -15.29 -27.88
CA ASP A 238 -18.11 -13.85 -27.62
C ASP A 238 -17.20 -13.51 -26.42
N GLY A 239 -16.63 -14.52 -25.72
CA GLY A 239 -15.68 -14.30 -24.64
C GLY A 239 -16.21 -13.45 -23.48
N MET A 240 -17.45 -13.68 -23.05
CA MET A 240 -18.07 -12.88 -22.00
C MET A 240 -17.27 -12.98 -20.68
N ALA A 241 -16.92 -11.83 -20.12
CA ALA A 241 -16.25 -11.74 -18.83
C ALA A 241 -17.29 -11.81 -17.69
N CYS A 242 -17.05 -12.66 -16.69
CA CYS A 242 -17.84 -12.74 -15.48
C CYS A 242 -16.99 -12.45 -14.24
N LEU A 243 -17.64 -12.06 -13.15
CA LEU A 243 -17.00 -11.88 -11.85
C LEU A 243 -17.09 -13.16 -11.04
N VAL A 244 -15.98 -13.62 -10.47
CA VAL A 244 -15.93 -14.78 -9.58
C VAL A 244 -15.33 -14.40 -8.23
N ALA A 245 -15.84 -15.01 -7.15
CA ALA A 245 -15.40 -14.68 -5.79
C ALA A 245 -13.96 -15.14 -5.52
N ARG A 246 -13.18 -14.27 -4.88
CA ARG A 246 -11.79 -14.51 -4.46
C ARG A 246 -11.55 -14.28 -2.95
N ASP A 247 -12.64 -14.18 -2.19
CA ASP A 247 -12.59 -13.83 -0.76
C ASP A 247 -11.80 -14.77 0.14
N LYS A 248 -11.62 -16.03 -0.27
CA LYS A 248 -10.81 -17.00 0.51
C LYS A 248 -9.35 -16.55 0.65
N GLU A 249 -8.92 -15.62 -0.21
CA GLU A 249 -7.60 -15.01 -0.20
C GLU A 249 -7.61 -13.59 0.40
N THR A 250 -8.75 -13.11 0.91
CA THR A 250 -8.84 -11.82 1.63
C THR A 250 -8.17 -11.94 2.99
N TYR A 251 -6.84 -11.96 2.97
CA TYR A 251 -5.97 -11.88 4.13
C TYR A 251 -5.46 -10.47 4.30
N GLY A 252 -5.18 -10.09 5.54
CA GLY A 252 -4.61 -8.80 5.89
C GLY A 252 -5.65 -7.76 6.27
N LEU A 253 -5.24 -6.50 6.19
CA LEU A 253 -5.96 -5.38 6.76
C LEU A 253 -7.28 -5.11 6.03
N THR A 254 -8.37 -5.19 6.77
CA THR A 254 -9.71 -4.81 6.33
C THR A 254 -10.26 -3.76 7.29
N CYS A 255 -10.76 -2.65 6.76
CA CYS A 255 -11.27 -1.52 7.55
C CYS A 255 -12.63 -1.08 7.04
N SER A 256 -13.51 -0.60 7.95
CA SER A 256 -14.68 0.16 7.54
C SER A 256 -14.29 1.55 7.02
N VAL A 257 -15.12 2.12 6.15
CA VAL A 257 -14.93 3.48 5.63
C VAL A 257 -14.94 4.52 6.78
N SER A 258 -15.79 4.37 7.79
CA SER A 258 -15.80 5.28 8.95
C SER A 258 -14.55 5.15 9.82
N ASP A 259 -14.00 3.95 9.98
CA ASP A 259 -12.76 3.78 10.74
C ASP A 259 -11.56 4.39 10.01
N LEU A 260 -11.52 4.28 8.68
CA LEU A 260 -10.54 4.99 7.87
C LEU A 260 -10.67 6.49 8.05
N ALA A 261 -11.89 7.04 8.02
CA ALA A 261 -12.11 8.47 8.25
C ALA A 261 -11.56 8.94 9.61
N ARG A 262 -11.70 8.13 10.68
CA ARG A 262 -11.11 8.42 12.00
C ARG A 262 -9.59 8.45 11.96
N LEU A 263 -8.98 7.44 11.32
CA LEU A 263 -7.53 7.33 11.20
C LEU A 263 -6.93 8.50 10.41
N PHE A 264 -7.55 8.85 9.29
CA PHE A 264 -7.11 9.96 8.45
C PHE A 264 -7.34 11.31 9.14
N GLY A 265 -8.46 11.48 9.85
CA GLY A 265 -8.68 12.65 10.70
C GLY A 265 -7.61 12.79 11.79
N ASP A 266 -7.24 11.69 12.45
CA ASP A 266 -6.21 11.72 13.50
C ASP A 266 -4.83 12.11 12.95
N ILE A 267 -4.38 11.50 11.84
CA ILE A 267 -3.03 11.76 11.31
C ILE A 267 -2.87 13.18 10.75
N MET A 268 -3.96 13.79 10.25
CA MET A 268 -3.98 15.17 9.76
C MET A 268 -4.20 16.20 10.89
N SER A 269 -4.72 15.76 12.05
CA SER A 269 -5.00 16.64 13.20
C SER A 269 -3.70 17.16 13.83
N PRO A 270 -3.63 18.44 14.25
CA PRO A 270 -2.53 18.94 15.08
C PRO A 270 -2.44 18.21 16.42
N ASP A 271 -3.56 17.71 16.95
CA ASP A 271 -3.67 16.93 18.20
C ASP A 271 -3.71 15.41 17.94
N CYS A 272 -2.89 14.94 16.98
CA CYS A 272 -2.81 13.53 16.60
C CYS A 272 -2.51 12.64 17.81
N LYS A 273 -3.37 11.64 18.04
CA LYS A 273 -3.24 10.69 19.15
C LYS A 273 -2.22 9.61 18.85
N LEU A 274 -2.09 9.23 17.58
CA LEU A 274 -1.24 8.11 17.18
C LEU A 274 0.25 8.46 17.12
N LEU A 275 0.58 9.68 16.70
CA LEU A 275 1.94 10.21 16.59
C LEU A 275 1.97 11.64 17.10
N GLN A 276 2.48 11.83 18.31
CA GLN A 276 2.42 13.12 19.01
C GLN A 276 3.47 14.10 18.48
N ARG A 277 4.56 13.61 17.92
CA ARG A 277 5.67 14.44 17.46
C ARG A 277 5.45 14.92 16.02
N GLN A 278 5.64 16.22 15.80
CA GLN A 278 5.40 16.83 14.49
C GLN A 278 6.36 16.26 13.44
N GLU A 279 7.63 16.08 13.78
CA GLU A 279 8.66 15.56 12.88
C GLU A 279 8.35 14.15 12.37
N HIS A 280 7.65 13.32 13.14
CA HIS A 280 7.24 11.98 12.71
C HIS A 280 6.00 12.02 11.81
N ARG A 281 5.07 12.94 12.08
CA ARG A 281 3.93 13.18 11.17
C ARG A 281 4.38 13.77 9.85
N ASP A 282 5.39 14.64 9.87
CA ASP A 282 5.96 15.22 8.65
C ASP A 282 6.56 14.19 7.71
N LEU A 283 7.02 13.03 8.21
CA LEU A 283 7.48 11.92 7.35
C LEU A 283 6.41 11.44 6.37
N PHE A 284 5.12 11.62 6.68
CA PHE A 284 4.00 11.23 5.82
C PHE A 284 3.64 12.30 4.78
N PHE A 285 4.11 13.54 4.92
CA PHE A 285 3.63 14.68 4.13
C PHE A 285 4.74 15.54 3.51
N THR A 286 6.01 15.25 3.80
CA THR A 286 7.15 16.03 3.30
C THR A 286 8.09 15.14 2.47
N PRO A 287 8.75 15.69 1.44
CA PRO A 287 9.64 14.91 0.59
C PRO A 287 10.77 14.29 1.40
N GLN A 288 10.99 12.99 1.25
CA GLN A 288 12.00 12.25 2.00
C GLN A 288 13.21 11.84 1.14
N LEU A 289 13.11 11.93 -0.19
CA LEU A 289 14.22 11.69 -1.09
C LEU A 289 14.83 13.01 -1.53
N THR A 290 16.13 13.17 -1.33
CA THR A 290 16.86 14.36 -1.79
C THR A 290 16.73 14.49 -3.32
N PRO A 291 16.23 15.62 -3.84
CA PRO A 291 16.12 15.83 -5.28
C PRO A 291 17.45 15.60 -6.00
N GLY A 292 17.41 14.79 -7.06
CA GLY A 292 18.59 14.41 -7.86
C GLY A 292 19.49 13.33 -7.25
N SER A 293 19.20 12.82 -6.05
CA SER A 293 19.88 11.64 -5.51
C SER A 293 19.59 10.37 -6.33
N HIS A 294 20.43 9.33 -6.19
CA HIS A 294 20.17 8.05 -6.87
C HIS A 294 18.81 7.46 -6.53
N ALA A 295 18.37 7.55 -5.27
CA ALA A 295 17.03 7.07 -4.88
C ALA A 295 15.92 7.87 -5.55
N HIS A 296 16.03 9.20 -5.58
CA HIS A 296 15.04 10.06 -6.26
C HIS A 296 14.99 9.81 -7.77
N LEU A 297 16.15 9.71 -8.43
CA LEU A 297 16.21 9.38 -9.86
C LEU A 297 15.68 7.97 -10.14
N SER A 298 15.93 7.00 -9.25
CA SER A 298 15.36 5.65 -9.35
C SER A 298 13.84 5.66 -9.25
N LEU A 299 13.27 6.46 -8.33
CA LEU A 299 11.82 6.66 -8.23
C LEU A 299 11.25 7.19 -9.54
N LEU A 300 11.85 8.25 -10.10
CA LEU A 300 11.38 8.88 -11.34
C LEU A 300 11.55 7.99 -12.59
N ALA A 301 12.41 6.98 -12.53
CA ALA A 301 12.61 6.02 -13.61
C ALA A 301 11.56 4.90 -13.61
N GLU A 302 10.84 4.69 -12.51
CA GLU A 302 9.77 3.71 -12.42
C GLU A 302 8.43 4.31 -12.86
N THR A 303 7.57 3.57 -13.56
CA THR A 303 6.30 4.12 -14.07
C THR A 303 5.06 3.60 -13.36
N THR A 304 5.23 2.73 -12.36
CA THR A 304 4.13 2.00 -11.68
C THR A 304 3.72 2.66 -10.37
N ASN A 305 4.68 2.99 -9.50
CA ASN A 305 4.40 3.39 -8.11
C ASN A 305 3.77 4.77 -7.89
N TYR A 306 3.57 5.54 -8.95
CA TYR A 306 2.76 6.77 -8.96
C TYR A 306 1.83 6.85 -10.17
N GLY A 307 1.94 5.88 -11.08
CA GLY A 307 1.19 5.84 -12.33
C GLY A 307 -0.31 5.79 -12.13
N PHE A 308 -0.76 5.14 -11.05
CA PHE A 308 -2.17 5.03 -10.67
C PHE A 308 -2.90 6.36 -10.45
N LEU A 309 -2.16 7.47 -10.29
CA LEU A 309 -2.73 8.82 -10.22
C LEU A 309 -3.13 9.37 -11.60
N LEU A 310 -2.73 8.69 -12.68
CA LEU A 310 -3.00 9.07 -14.05
C LEU A 310 -4.19 8.29 -14.62
N PRO A 311 -5.00 8.92 -15.48
CA PRO A 311 -6.05 8.22 -16.20
C PRO A 311 -5.44 7.12 -17.08
N LEU A 312 -6.07 5.96 -17.07
CA LEU A 312 -5.71 4.88 -18.00
C LEU A 312 -6.08 5.27 -19.43
N LYS A 313 -5.13 5.16 -20.35
CA LYS A 313 -5.34 5.25 -21.79
C LYS A 313 -5.96 3.93 -22.25
N GLN A 314 -7.06 4.00 -22.97
CA GLN A 314 -7.71 2.83 -23.55
C GLN A 314 -6.75 2.07 -24.48
N ASP A 315 -6.84 0.74 -24.44
CA ASP A 315 -6.10 -0.19 -25.31
C ASP A 315 -4.57 -0.15 -25.20
N VAL A 316 -4.04 0.43 -24.12
CA VAL A 316 -2.60 0.49 -23.83
C VAL A 316 -2.33 -0.20 -22.49
N SER A 317 -1.19 -0.88 -22.36
CA SER A 317 -0.79 -1.50 -21.09
C SER A 317 -0.64 -0.43 -19.99
N HIS A 318 -0.91 -0.79 -18.73
CA HIS A 318 -0.80 0.14 -17.60
C HIS A 318 0.59 0.79 -17.51
N LYS A 319 1.68 0.02 -17.67
CA LYS A 319 3.07 0.54 -17.63
C LYS A 319 3.29 1.65 -18.67
N VAL A 320 2.72 1.51 -19.86
CA VAL A 320 2.84 2.50 -20.95
C VAL A 320 1.83 3.64 -20.76
N SER A 321 0.63 3.34 -20.26
CA SER A 321 -0.38 4.35 -19.95
C SER A 321 0.10 5.35 -18.91
N TRP A 322 0.91 4.88 -17.96
CA TRP A 322 1.43 5.67 -16.85
C TRP A 322 2.79 6.32 -17.14
N ALA A 323 3.41 5.99 -18.27
CA ALA A 323 4.63 6.66 -18.70
C ALA A 323 4.31 8.10 -19.16
N LEU A 324 4.94 9.08 -18.52
CA LEU A 324 4.90 10.49 -18.90
C LEU A 324 6.26 10.97 -19.36
N THR A 325 6.27 11.83 -20.38
CA THR A 325 7.46 12.52 -20.86
C THR A 325 7.16 14.02 -20.96
N PRO A 326 7.79 14.87 -20.13
CA PRO A 326 8.72 14.51 -19.05
C PRO A 326 8.03 13.73 -17.90
N PRO A 327 8.79 12.99 -17.06
CA PRO A 327 8.26 12.38 -15.84
C PRO A 327 7.60 13.43 -14.93
N PRO A 328 6.61 13.05 -14.11
CA PRO A 328 5.99 13.97 -13.18
C PRO A 328 6.98 14.37 -12.07
N VAL A 329 6.79 15.56 -11.50
CA VAL A 329 7.57 16.10 -10.39
C VAL A 329 6.99 15.55 -9.10
N ILE A 330 7.62 14.49 -8.59
CA ILE A 330 7.15 13.73 -7.44
C ILE A 330 8.29 13.36 -6.50
N ASN A 331 7.95 13.08 -5.25
CA ASN A 331 8.83 12.51 -4.25
C ASN A 331 8.18 11.28 -3.57
N TRP A 332 8.84 10.75 -2.55
CA TRP A 332 8.31 9.69 -1.70
C TRP A 332 8.24 10.13 -0.24
N THR A 333 7.29 9.56 0.48
CA THR A 333 7.05 9.77 1.91
C THR A 333 6.95 8.42 2.62
N ALA A 334 6.84 8.42 3.95
CA ALA A 334 6.49 7.22 4.69
C ALA A 334 5.04 6.73 4.45
N ALA A 335 4.21 7.46 3.68
CA ALA A 335 2.86 7.05 3.30
C ALA A 335 2.74 6.55 1.85
N GLY A 336 3.56 7.10 0.95
CA GLY A 336 3.46 6.87 -0.49
C GLY A 336 4.03 8.02 -1.32
N ALA A 337 3.63 8.09 -2.60
CA ALA A 337 4.08 9.11 -3.54
C ALA A 337 3.57 10.50 -3.15
N LEU A 338 4.42 11.53 -3.26
CA LEU A 338 4.10 12.93 -3.01
C LEU A 338 4.15 13.72 -4.31
N VAL A 339 3.08 14.44 -4.63
CA VAL A 339 3.02 15.38 -5.75
C VAL A 339 3.69 16.70 -5.35
N GLU A 340 4.76 17.10 -6.04
CA GLU A 340 5.54 18.29 -5.70
C GLU A 340 5.21 19.53 -6.53
N GLU A 341 4.48 19.37 -7.64
CA GLU A 341 4.09 20.47 -8.54
C GLU A 341 2.65 20.31 -9.04
N ASP A 342 1.90 21.43 -9.08
CA ASP A 342 0.55 21.47 -9.64
C ASP A 342 0.58 21.16 -11.14
N GLY A 343 -0.37 20.36 -11.62
CA GLY A 343 -0.50 20.05 -13.05
C GLY A 343 0.53 19.06 -13.59
N THR A 344 1.45 18.57 -12.75
CA THR A 344 2.47 17.59 -13.16
C THR A 344 1.89 16.22 -13.54
N LEU A 345 0.66 15.95 -13.11
CA LEU A 345 -0.14 14.78 -13.49
C LEU A 345 -1.31 15.25 -14.36
N PRO A 346 -1.18 15.26 -15.71
CA PRO A 346 -2.15 15.88 -16.60
C PRO A 346 -3.55 15.28 -16.46
N GLY A 347 -4.55 16.14 -16.36
CA GLY A 347 -5.97 15.74 -16.27
C GLY A 347 -6.41 15.12 -14.94
N SER A 348 -5.49 14.90 -13.98
CA SER A 348 -5.83 14.33 -12.67
C SER A 348 -6.56 15.32 -11.74
N GLY A 349 -6.27 16.62 -11.87
CA GLY A 349 -6.74 17.64 -10.93
C GLY A 349 -6.14 17.51 -9.51
N ILE A 350 -5.12 16.66 -9.33
CA ILE A 350 -4.47 16.44 -8.04
C ILE A 350 -3.49 17.60 -7.76
N PRO A 351 -3.67 18.37 -6.67
CA PRO A 351 -2.80 19.49 -6.37
C PRO A 351 -1.48 19.05 -5.75
N LYS A 352 -0.48 19.93 -5.81
CA LYS A 352 0.75 19.87 -5.04
C LYS A 352 0.48 19.61 -3.56
N GLY A 353 1.40 18.89 -2.91
CA GLY A 353 1.32 18.51 -1.49
C GLY A 353 0.40 17.31 -1.24
N THR A 354 -0.16 16.71 -2.30
CA THR A 354 -0.96 15.50 -2.18
C THR A 354 -0.07 14.28 -2.10
N VAL A 355 -0.28 13.50 -1.05
CA VAL A 355 0.32 12.19 -0.85
C VAL A 355 -0.68 11.14 -1.27
N ALA A 356 -0.25 10.15 -2.03
CA ALA A 356 -1.13 9.12 -2.54
C ALA A 356 -0.50 7.73 -2.46
N PHE A 357 -1.36 6.75 -2.28
CA PHE A 357 -0.96 5.36 -2.37
C PHE A 357 -2.13 4.51 -2.85
N GLU A 358 -1.79 3.32 -3.35
CA GLU A 358 -2.78 2.34 -3.78
C GLU A 358 -2.53 0.96 -3.18
N GLY A 359 -3.53 0.11 -3.34
CA GLY A 359 -3.45 -1.29 -3.02
C GLY A 359 -4.36 -2.10 -3.91
N GLN A 360 -3.94 -3.33 -4.19
CA GLN A 360 -4.81 -4.30 -4.81
C GLN A 360 -6.07 -4.53 -3.94
N PRO A 361 -7.20 -4.93 -4.51
CA PRO A 361 -7.38 -5.12 -5.94
C PRO A 361 -7.52 -3.83 -6.74
N ASN A 362 -8.06 -2.73 -6.20
CA ASN A 362 -8.13 -1.39 -6.81
C ASN A 362 -8.60 -0.37 -5.75
N ILE A 363 -7.82 -0.20 -4.69
CA ILE A 363 -8.04 0.79 -3.64
C ILE A 363 -7.02 1.91 -3.81
N ILE A 364 -7.48 3.14 -3.95
CA ILE A 364 -6.63 4.33 -3.99
C ILE A 364 -7.08 5.29 -2.90
N TRP A 365 -6.12 5.92 -2.23
CA TRP A 365 -6.39 7.05 -1.38
C TRP A 365 -5.41 8.18 -1.63
N THR A 366 -5.84 9.40 -1.32
CA THR A 366 -5.01 10.59 -1.35
C THR A 366 -5.21 11.39 -0.06
N MET A 367 -4.17 12.06 0.42
CA MET A 367 -4.21 12.98 1.54
C MET A 367 -3.49 14.28 1.15
N ASN A 368 -4.10 15.42 1.43
CA ASN A 368 -3.47 16.71 1.29
C ASN A 368 -3.68 17.52 2.57
N ARG A 369 -2.63 17.61 3.38
CA ARG A 369 -2.66 18.26 4.69
C ARG A 369 -2.97 19.76 4.59
N GLU A 370 -2.44 20.44 3.57
CA GLU A 370 -2.63 21.89 3.37
C GLU A 370 -4.05 22.23 2.92
N LYS A 371 -4.62 21.45 1.98
CA LYS A 371 -6.01 21.60 1.54
C LYS A 371 -7.00 21.06 2.57
N GLY A 372 -6.49 20.26 3.50
CA GLY A 372 -7.24 19.61 4.55
C GLY A 372 -8.26 18.61 4.04
N ARG A 373 -7.82 17.75 3.11
CA ARG A 373 -8.68 16.80 2.40
C ARG A 373 -8.02 15.43 2.33
N MET A 374 -8.82 14.41 2.53
CA MET A 374 -8.46 13.04 2.19
C MET A 374 -9.58 12.43 1.34
N MET A 375 -9.20 11.64 0.35
CA MET A 375 -10.11 10.92 -0.53
C MET A 375 -9.76 9.44 -0.53
N LEU A 376 -10.78 8.59 -0.59
CA LEU A 376 -10.61 7.18 -0.92
C LEU A 376 -11.59 6.80 -2.03
N PHE A 377 -11.12 6.02 -2.98
CA PHE A 377 -11.93 5.29 -3.94
C PHE A 377 -11.51 3.83 -3.93
N GLY A 378 -12.47 2.92 -3.92
CA GLY A 378 -12.17 1.50 -3.83
C GLY A 378 -13.20 0.63 -4.51
N HIS A 379 -12.73 -0.31 -5.33
CA HIS A 379 -13.53 -1.43 -5.81
C HIS A 379 -12.73 -2.74 -5.75
N PRO A 380 -13.39 -3.87 -5.47
CA PRO A 380 -12.70 -5.08 -5.05
C PRO A 380 -12.39 -6.03 -6.23
N VAL A 381 -12.22 -5.49 -7.45
CA VAL A 381 -12.04 -6.32 -8.66
C VAL A 381 -10.55 -6.50 -8.94
N ALA A 382 -10.01 -7.68 -8.66
CA ALA A 382 -8.63 -7.99 -8.96
C ALA A 382 -8.42 -8.03 -10.48
N ALA A 383 -7.40 -7.30 -10.96
CA ALA A 383 -6.89 -7.48 -12.31
C ALA A 383 -6.27 -8.88 -12.43
N ARG A 384 -6.32 -9.47 -13.62
CA ARG A 384 -5.52 -10.65 -13.94
C ARG A 384 -4.05 -10.24 -13.84
N LEU A 385 -3.32 -10.79 -12.87
CA LEU A 385 -1.86 -10.67 -12.81
C LEU A 385 -1.22 -11.43 -13.98
#